data_AF-A0A9E0TA97-F1
#
_entry.id   AF-A0A9E0TA97-F1
#
_cell.length_a   1.000
_cell.length_b   1.000
_cell.length_c   1.000
_cell.angle_alpha   90.00
_cell.angle_beta   90.00
_cell.angle_gamma   90.00
#
_symmetry.space_group_name_H-M   'P 1'
#
loop_
_entity.id
_entity.type
_entity.pdbx_description
1 polymer ?
#
loop_
_entity_poly.entity_id
_entity_poly.type
_entity_poly.pdbx_seq_one_letter_code
_entity_poly.pdbx_strand_id
1 'polypeptide(L)'
;GMMHKLRQLNPGKRFYEAPTAGNSATCKSCAHCPWMAMNGLADVARVLATGANAVHVDPALIPRARQPIDRMLAFTAALKSGQAPGALVPHFGAA
;
A
#
# COMPACT_ATOMS: atom_id res chain seq x y z
N GLY A 1 10.28 -5.45 -6.25
CA GLY A 1 9.13 -5.84 -5.40
C GLY A 1 9.57 -6.09 -3.97
N MET A 2 8.66 -6.59 -3.11
CA MET A 2 8.87 -6.75 -1.66
C MET A 2 10.18 -7.46 -1.29
N MET A 3 10.50 -8.59 -1.94
CA MET A 3 11.71 -9.36 -1.64
C MET A 3 13.02 -8.61 -1.88
N HIS A 4 13.07 -7.75 -2.90
CA HIS A 4 14.23 -6.89 -3.13
C HIS A 4 14.44 -5.92 -1.95
N LYS A 5 13.36 -5.29 -1.46
CA LYS A 5 13.43 -4.37 -0.32
C LYS A 5 13.80 -5.08 0.98
N LEU A 6 13.26 -6.28 1.23
CA LEU A 6 13.58 -7.09 2.40
C LEU A 6 15.07 -7.46 2.45
N ARG A 7 15.64 -7.88 1.31
CA ARG A 7 17.08 -8.16 1.19
C ARG A 7 17.95 -6.93 1.39
N GLN A 8 17.55 -5.77 0.86
CA GLN A 8 18.26 -4.51 1.10
C GLN A 8 18.31 -4.13 2.59
N LEU A 9 17.17 -4.29 3.29
CA LEU A 9 17.07 -3.91 4.71
C LEU A 9 17.71 -4.93 5.66
N ASN A 10 17.88 -6.19 5.23
CA ASN A 10 18.39 -7.28 6.08
C ASN A 10 19.39 -8.15 5.29
N PRO A 11 20.59 -7.63 4.98
CA PRO A 11 21.54 -8.31 4.08
C PRO A 11 22.04 -9.67 4.61
N GLY A 12 22.05 -9.87 5.93
CA GLY A 12 22.46 -11.14 6.56
C GLY A 12 21.37 -12.21 6.63
N LYS A 13 20.14 -11.92 6.18
CA LYS A 13 19.02 -12.87 6.23
C LYS A 13 18.70 -13.43 4.85
N ARG A 14 18.35 -14.72 4.81
CA ARG A 14 17.84 -15.37 3.61
C ARG A 14 16.31 -15.38 3.64
N PHE A 15 15.72 -14.78 2.61
CA PHE A 15 14.27 -14.72 2.44
C PHE A 15 13.81 -15.77 1.43
N TYR A 16 12.68 -16.39 1.71
CA TYR A 16 12.03 -17.38 0.85
C TYR A 16 10.62 -16.90 0.53
N GLU A 17 10.26 -16.89 -0.76
CA GLU A 17 8.91 -16.55 -1.18
C GLU A 17 7.98 -17.71 -0.83
N ALA A 18 6.87 -17.40 -0.15
CA ALA A 18 5.88 -18.41 0.18
C ALA A 18 5.20 -18.92 -1.10
N PRO A 19 4.88 -20.22 -1.19
CA PRO A 19 4.14 -20.75 -2.33
C PRO A 19 2.77 -20.07 -2.39
N THR A 20 2.46 -19.49 -3.55
CA THR A 20 1.24 -18.70 -3.74
C THR A 20 0.10 -19.49 -4.38
N ALA A 21 0.20 -20.82 -4.40
CA ALA A 21 -0.80 -21.74 -4.91
C ALA A 21 -1.11 -22.78 -3.82
N GLY A 22 -2.37 -22.88 -3.41
CA GLY A 22 -2.88 -23.97 -2.58
C GLY A 22 -3.85 -24.84 -3.38
N ASN A 23 -4.13 -26.07 -2.93
CA ASN A 23 -5.02 -27.05 -3.59
C ASN A 23 -6.46 -26.56 -3.83
N SER A 24 -6.86 -25.39 -3.32
CA SER A 24 -8.20 -24.81 -3.48
C SER A 24 -8.20 -23.36 -4.03
N ALA A 25 -7.04 -22.83 -4.44
CA ALA A 25 -6.96 -21.49 -5.01
C ALA A 25 -6.87 -21.54 -6.53
N THR A 26 -7.89 -21.04 -7.23
CA THR A 26 -7.95 -20.93 -8.70
C THR A 26 -7.01 -19.87 -9.27
N CYS A 27 -6.37 -19.06 -8.42
CA CYS A 27 -5.46 -17.99 -8.81
C CYS A 27 -4.04 -18.27 -8.31
N LYS A 28 -3.09 -18.35 -9.24
CA LYS A 28 -1.66 -18.24 -8.94
C LYS A 28 -1.38 -16.75 -8.69
N SER A 29 -1.69 -16.26 -7.50
CA SER A 29 -1.31 -14.92 -7.06
C SER A 29 0.21 -14.90 -6.89
N CYS A 30 0.99 -14.82 -7.96
CA CYS A 30 2.46 -14.96 -7.93
C CYS A 30 3.19 -13.96 -7.02
N ALA A 31 2.51 -13.13 -6.21
CA ALA A 31 3.06 -11.96 -5.53
C ALA A 31 3.70 -10.96 -6.52
N HIS A 32 3.31 -11.06 -7.79
CA HIS A 32 3.72 -10.21 -8.89
C HIS A 32 2.46 -9.52 -9.42
N CYS A 33 2.27 -8.25 -9.07
CA CYS A 33 1.16 -7.45 -9.59
C CYS A 33 1.54 -6.87 -10.95
N PRO A 34 0.87 -7.24 -12.06
CA PRO A 34 1.21 -6.74 -13.40
C PRO A 34 1.05 -5.22 -13.48
N TRP A 35 0.08 -4.65 -12.78
CA TRP A 35 -0.15 -3.20 -12.72
C TRP A 35 1.01 -2.44 -12.08
N MET A 36 1.63 -2.99 -11.03
CA MET A 36 2.83 -2.39 -10.45
C MET A 36 4.02 -2.44 -11.41
N ALA A 37 4.11 -3.48 -12.24
CA ALA A 37 5.19 -3.67 -13.21
C ALA A 37 5.08 -2.74 -14.44
N MET A 38 3.94 -2.05 -14.62
CA MET A 38 3.77 -1.05 -15.69
C MET A 38 4.61 0.21 -15.49
N ASN A 39 5.16 0.44 -14.29
CA ASN A 39 5.99 1.60 -14.00
C ASN A 39 7.48 1.31 -14.30
N GLY A 40 7.87 1.39 -15.58
CA GLY A 40 9.26 1.20 -16.02
C GLY A 40 10.12 2.46 -15.89
N LEU A 41 11.45 2.29 -15.87
CA LEU A 41 12.39 3.43 -15.79
C LEU A 41 12.23 4.41 -16.96
N ALA A 42 11.98 3.92 -18.16
CA ALA A 42 11.74 4.75 -19.34
C ALA A 42 10.44 5.58 -19.21
N ASP A 43 9.39 4.98 -18.66
CA ASP A 43 8.11 5.67 -18.42
C ASP A 43 8.25 6.76 -17.37
N VAL A 44 8.97 6.48 -16.27
CA VAL A 44 9.25 7.47 -15.22
C VAL A 44 10.06 8.63 -15.81
N ALA A 45 11.11 8.35 -16.58
CA ALA A 45 11.91 9.39 -17.22
C ALA A 45 11.07 10.27 -18.16
N ARG A 46 10.20 9.65 -18.96
CA ARG A 46 9.28 10.36 -19.86
C ARG A 46 8.32 11.27 -19.08
N VAL A 47 7.66 10.75 -18.05
CA VAL A 47 6.70 11.53 -17.24
C VAL A 47 7.38 12.71 -16.55
N LEU A 48 8.62 12.55 -16.05
CA LEU A 48 9.38 13.64 -15.45
C LEU A 48 9.79 14.70 -16.48
N ALA A 49 10.15 14.30 -17.71
CA ALA A 49 10.56 15.22 -18.76
C ALA A 49 9.39 16.01 -19.36
N THR A 50 8.21 15.39 -19.49
CA THR A 50 7.07 15.99 -20.20
C THR A 50 5.96 16.50 -19.29
N GLY A 51 5.96 16.14 -18.01
CA GLY A 51 4.83 16.40 -17.09
C GLY A 51 3.55 15.64 -17.45
N ALA A 52 3.65 14.57 -18.26
CA ALA A 52 2.49 13.79 -18.69
C ALA A 52 1.88 12.99 -17.53
N ASN A 53 0.66 12.49 -17.74
CA ASN A 53 -0.06 11.65 -16.77
C ASN A 53 -0.41 12.35 -15.44
N ALA A 54 -0.69 13.66 -15.49
CA ALA A 54 -1.24 14.36 -14.34
C ALA A 54 -2.55 13.68 -13.86
N VAL A 55 -2.60 13.36 -12.58
CA VAL A 55 -3.78 12.73 -11.96
C VAL A 55 -4.76 13.82 -11.57
N HIS A 56 -5.90 13.85 -12.24
CA HIS A 56 -6.99 14.78 -11.93
C HIS A 56 -8.08 14.06 -11.13
N VAL A 57 -8.56 14.71 -10.09
CA VAL A 57 -9.67 14.25 -9.26
C VAL A 57 -10.69 15.36 -9.19
N ASP A 58 -11.97 15.02 -9.27
CA ASP A 58 -13.06 15.98 -9.09
C ASP A 58 -12.89 16.75 -7.76
N PRO A 59 -12.81 18.08 -7.78
CA PRO A 59 -12.69 18.90 -6.58
C PRO A 59 -13.74 18.61 -5.50
N ALA A 60 -14.95 18.19 -5.89
CA ALA A 60 -16.02 17.85 -4.97
C ALA A 60 -15.79 16.50 -4.24
N LEU A 61 -15.01 15.58 -4.83
CA LEU A 61 -14.69 14.28 -4.22
C LEU A 61 -13.57 14.40 -3.19
N ILE A 62 -12.60 15.30 -3.41
CA ILE A 62 -11.43 15.49 -2.54
C ILE A 62 -11.82 15.65 -1.06
N PRO A 63 -12.72 16.57 -0.64
CA PRO A 63 -13.02 16.76 0.77
C PRO A 63 -13.65 15.53 1.41
N ARG A 64 -14.43 14.75 0.66
CA ARG A 64 -15.06 13.52 1.15
C ARG A 64 -14.07 12.37 1.28
N ALA A 65 -13.18 12.21 0.30
CA ALA A 65 -12.13 11.19 0.34
C ALA A 65 -11.08 11.45 1.43
N ARG A 66 -10.80 12.72 1.74
CA ARG A 66 -9.85 13.10 2.80
C ARG A 66 -10.34 12.74 4.20
N GLN A 67 -11.63 12.87 4.49
CA GLN A 67 -12.17 12.59 5.83
C GLN A 67 -11.76 11.23 6.43
N PRO A 68 -11.97 10.07 5.76
CA PRO A 68 -11.55 8.78 6.32
C PRO A 68 -10.02 8.65 6.41
N ILE A 69 -9.27 9.24 5.47
CA ILE A 69 -7.80 9.23 5.48
C ILE A 69 -7.28 10.00 6.70
N ASP A 70 -7.79 11.21 6.92
CA ASP A 70 -7.39 12.06 8.05
C ASP A 70 -7.74 11.39 9.40
N ARG A 71 -8.91 10.74 9.50
CA ARG A 71 -9.28 9.95 10.70
C ARG A 71 -8.33 8.78 10.94
N MET A 72 -7.97 8.03 9.89
CA MET A 72 -7.01 6.93 9.98
C MET A 72 -5.64 7.42 10.48
N LEU A 73 -5.15 8.53 9.93
CA LEU A 73 -3.87 9.12 10.34
C LEU A 73 -3.91 9.64 11.78
N ALA A 74 -4.99 10.33 12.17
CA ALA A 74 -5.19 10.81 13.54
C ALA A 74 -5.24 9.65 14.54
N PHE A 75 -5.91 8.56 14.19
CA PHE A 75 -5.97 7.35 15.01
C PHE A 75 -4.58 6.73 15.23
N THR A 76 -3.79 6.55 14.17
CA THR A 76 -2.42 6.03 14.30
C THR A 76 -1.51 6.98 15.10
N ALA A 77 -1.68 8.30 14.96
CA ALA A 77 -0.93 9.28 15.73
C ALA A 77 -1.28 9.24 17.23
N ALA A 78 -2.57 9.16 17.57
CA ALA A 78 -3.04 9.03 18.95
C ALA A 78 -2.45 7.78 19.62
N LEU A 79 -2.53 6.62 18.94
CA LEU A 79 -1.91 5.36 19.38
C LEU A 79 -0.41 5.51 19.66
N LYS A 80 0.33 6.14 18.74
CA LYS A 80 1.77 6.36 18.91
C LYS A 80 2.10 7.27 20.10
N SER A 81 1.21 8.22 20.42
CA SER A 81 1.36 9.15 21.55
C SER A 81 0.91 8.58 22.90
N GLY A 82 0.44 7.33 22.95
CA GLY A 82 -0.07 6.70 24.17
C GLY A 82 -1.45 7.17 24.60
N GLN A 83 -2.16 7.94 23.75
CA GLN A 83 -3.56 8.26 23.96
C GLN A 83 -4.41 7.03 23.62
N ALA A 84 -5.38 6.70 24.47
CA ALA A 84 -6.38 5.70 24.14
C ALA A 84 -7.16 6.20 22.92
N PRO A 85 -7.05 5.56 21.74
CA PRO A 85 -7.94 5.90 20.66
C PRO A 85 -9.34 5.57 21.15
N GLY A 86 -10.29 6.50 20.99
CA GLY A 86 -11.67 6.30 21.42
C GLY A 86 -12.18 4.92 20.99
N ALA A 87 -13.03 4.31 21.84
CA ALA A 87 -13.51 2.95 21.65
C ALA A 87 -13.96 2.73 20.19
N LEU A 88 -13.36 1.74 19.54
CA LEU A 88 -13.81 1.28 18.22
C LEU A 88 -15.29 0.90 18.33
N VAL A 89 -16.04 1.17 17.26
CA VAL A 89 -17.40 0.65 17.11
C VAL A 89 -17.36 -0.84 17.48
N PRO A 90 -18.19 -1.29 18.43
CA PRO A 90 -18.25 -2.72 18.77
C PRO A 90 -18.36 -3.54 17.48
N HIS A 91 -17.52 -4.57 17.34
CA HIS A 91 -17.55 -5.57 16.27
C HIS A 91 -16.89 -5.24 14.91
N PHE A 92 -16.06 -4.19 14.78
CA PHE A 92 -15.24 -3.95 13.57
C PHE A 92 -13.73 -3.94 13.85
N GLY A 93 -13.10 -5.13 13.74
CA GLY A 93 -11.63 -5.36 13.71
C GLY A 93 -10.85 -5.00 14.98
N ALA A 94 -9.60 -5.46 15.20
CA ALA A 94 -9.10 -6.81 15.02
C ALA A 94 -9.19 -7.47 16.42
N ALA A 95 -9.96 -8.57 16.51
CA ALA A 95 -9.86 -9.51 17.62
C ALA A 95 -8.71 -10.48 17.33
#